data_AF-A0A1X6MT75-F1
#
_entry.id   AF-A0A1X6MT75-F1
#
_cell.length_a   1.000
_cell.length_b   1.000
_cell.length_c   1.000
_cell.angle_alpha   90.00
_cell.angle_beta   90.00
_cell.angle_gamma   90.00
#
_symmetry.space_group_name_H-M   'P 1'
#
loop_
_entity.id
_entity.type
_entity.pdbx_description
1 polymer ?
#
loop_
_entity_poly.entity_id
_entity_poly.type
_entity_poly.pdbx_seq_one_letter_code
_entity_poly.pdbx_strand_id
1 'polypeptide(L)'
;MSSREHLGEGEVRAGGSKSDMARTPSFVQFTPKSAMASFENLVALANYEEHLREARKIVWRDRGELPVELRDLTECLKHAGKGGLRSGALAFAIRAGVNLILLMTRIKRIPKNYHFALIRHAVFGLDSFRFAAMLGSFVTIYKFILNALPILPQPPTRRTSSLGRRSRSLLRSAPPPDSPFTDASDEDDDIEMARPEVRRGSRHARLSVSAQAHQTWARKRTRRWYAVLAGTVAGGVSILFERRERRVGIAQQMFVRGLQGSVNALSSKHGIRIPHGDVLVFSLCCGQIMYAWFLRPETLPRSYVHWIATASRVHPETLAIQRDLIVHGRFNVRDMEALLAKETTPANRSDMLARIALATAQPPSQSFGPPFVPCSALHPWLDSCPQVQIDRFFKVVRWMLPIYGALHVIPMLLFRRNRVWKEPGKMFLRAGFGTARSSAFLGVFVFIYQSFFCLNHNMYNDLTALRAVPSPTLLARLAKILPQPLVDALVGRKSYYAMGILAGLSLFVEDKRRREELAMYVLPKGMESAWLTARGRGWVGKTGQWGEVLLTAVSMGMVMSIYQNDPQHLSGLVRRILYQFVGPN
;
A
#
# COMPACT_ATOMS: atom_id res chain seq x y z
N MET A 1 81.20 -22.96 21.27
CA MET A 1 82.18 -22.99 22.39
C MET A 1 81.77 -21.91 23.37
N SER A 2 81.81 -22.05 24.67
CA SER A 2 81.96 -23.13 25.63
C SER A 2 81.61 -22.46 26.96
N SER A 3 81.00 -23.21 27.87
CA SER A 3 80.73 -22.87 29.26
C SER A 3 82.00 -22.46 30.04
N ARG A 4 81.76 -22.11 31.33
CA ARG A 4 82.66 -22.15 32.51
C ARG A 4 83.31 -20.81 32.88
N GLU A 5 83.58 -20.48 34.13
CA GLU A 5 83.27 -20.91 35.52
C GLU A 5 84.06 -19.92 36.41
N HIS A 6 83.90 -20.06 37.74
CA HIS A 6 84.89 -19.76 38.78
C HIS A 6 85.05 -18.29 39.21
N LEU A 7 85.38 -17.96 40.46
CA LEU A 7 85.53 -18.61 41.78
C LEU A 7 85.81 -17.43 42.75
N GLY A 8 85.66 -17.60 44.06
CA GLY A 8 86.48 -16.83 45.00
C GLY A 8 85.81 -16.45 46.31
N GLU A 9 86.26 -17.11 47.37
CA GLU A 9 85.84 -17.09 48.77
C GLU A 9 86.34 -15.86 49.56
N GLY A 10 85.81 -15.68 50.78
CA GLY A 10 86.43 -14.83 51.82
C GLY A 10 85.50 -14.55 53.02
N GLU A 11 85.67 -15.30 54.10
CA GLU A 11 84.89 -15.29 55.35
C GLU A 11 85.67 -14.64 56.50
N VAL A 12 85.09 -13.70 57.28
CA VAL A 12 85.42 -13.44 58.72
C VAL A 12 84.19 -12.85 59.46
N ARG A 13 83.95 -13.35 60.69
CA ARG A 13 82.83 -13.10 61.62
C ARG A 13 82.98 -11.86 62.54
N ALA A 14 81.80 -11.41 63.00
CA ALA A 14 81.41 -11.00 64.38
C ALA A 14 81.16 -9.49 64.66
N GLY A 15 80.00 -9.20 65.26
CA GLY A 15 79.69 -7.95 65.97
C GLY A 15 78.32 -7.37 65.63
N GLY A 16 77.33 -7.51 66.52
CA GLY A 16 75.96 -7.07 66.29
C GLY A 16 75.71 -5.56 66.48
N SER A 17 74.72 -5.03 65.76
CA SER A 17 73.87 -3.89 66.15
C SER A 17 72.69 -3.77 65.17
N LYS A 18 71.55 -3.32 65.68
CA LYS A 18 70.24 -3.24 65.03
C LYS A 18 70.19 -2.14 63.94
N SER A 19 69.54 -2.40 62.81
CA SER A 19 68.38 -1.63 62.26
C SER A 19 68.15 -1.87 60.76
N ASP A 20 66.86 -1.97 60.42
CA ASP A 20 66.18 -1.65 59.15
C ASP A 20 66.34 -2.54 57.91
N MET A 21 65.48 -3.57 57.84
CA MET A 21 65.06 -4.18 56.58
C MET A 21 64.15 -3.23 55.80
N ALA A 22 64.70 -2.54 54.80
CA ALA A 22 63.93 -1.82 53.79
C ALA A 22 63.31 -2.82 52.79
N ARG A 23 61.97 -2.93 52.78
CA ARG A 23 61.20 -3.59 51.70
C ARG A 23 61.26 -2.74 50.43
N THR A 24 61.70 -3.31 49.33
CA THR A 24 61.48 -2.75 47.97
C THR A 24 59.99 -2.91 47.59
N PRO A 25 59.27 -1.83 47.21
CA PRO A 25 57.98 -1.99 46.56
C PRO A 25 58.17 -2.12 45.04
N SER A 26 57.76 -3.26 44.49
CA SER A 26 57.55 -3.42 43.05
C SER A 26 56.32 -2.62 42.63
N PHE A 27 56.50 -1.46 42.01
CA PHE A 27 55.41 -0.80 41.29
C PHE A 27 55.66 -0.91 39.79
N VAL A 28 54.92 -1.81 39.14
CA VAL A 28 54.75 -1.80 37.70
C VAL A 28 53.99 -0.51 37.36
N GLN A 29 54.67 0.43 36.73
CA GLN A 29 54.08 1.70 36.31
C GLN A 29 53.19 1.47 35.08
N PHE A 30 51.94 1.08 35.32
CA PHE A 30 50.90 1.07 34.28
C PHE A 30 50.62 2.53 33.87
N THR A 31 51.09 2.92 32.69
CA THR A 31 50.70 4.20 32.09
C THR A 31 49.26 4.08 31.56
N PRO A 32 48.29 4.92 31.99
CA PRO A 32 46.88 4.73 31.71
C PRO A 32 46.45 5.33 30.35
N LYS A 33 47.33 5.37 29.35
CA LYS A 33 47.01 6.00 28.06
C LYS A 33 45.89 5.28 27.29
N SER A 34 45.80 3.95 27.43
CA SER A 34 44.76 3.14 26.76
C SER A 34 43.37 3.29 27.40
N ALA A 35 43.31 3.41 28.73
CA ALA A 35 42.06 3.59 29.46
C ALA A 35 41.45 4.99 29.28
N MET A 36 42.29 6.03 29.15
CA MET A 36 41.81 7.37 28.80
C MET A 36 41.29 7.43 27.36
N ALA A 37 41.97 6.79 26.40
CA ALA A 37 41.51 6.74 25.01
C ALA A 37 40.19 5.95 24.84
N SER A 38 39.95 4.90 25.65
CA SER A 38 38.67 4.17 25.63
C SER A 38 37.54 4.97 26.28
N PHE A 39 37.84 5.73 27.34
CA PHE A 39 36.89 6.66 27.96
C PHE A 39 36.52 7.81 27.02
N GLU A 40 37.49 8.42 26.34
CA GLU A 40 37.24 9.48 25.35
C GLU A 40 36.39 8.98 24.17
N ASN A 41 36.61 7.76 23.69
CA ASN A 41 35.77 7.14 22.66
C ASN A 41 34.34 6.86 23.15
N LEU A 42 34.16 6.45 24.41
CA LEU A 42 32.83 6.26 25.02
C LEU A 42 32.10 7.58 25.19
N VAL A 43 32.78 8.64 25.64
CA VAL A 43 32.23 9.99 25.75
C VAL A 43 31.87 10.55 24.37
N ALA A 44 32.72 10.33 23.36
CA ALA A 44 32.43 10.71 21.98
C ALA A 44 31.21 9.97 21.41
N LEU A 45 31.05 8.67 21.70
CA LEU A 45 29.86 7.90 21.32
C LEU A 45 28.60 8.35 22.05
N ALA A 46 28.69 8.64 23.36
CA ALA A 46 27.57 9.14 24.15
C ALA A 46 27.11 10.53 23.65
N ASN A 47 28.06 11.44 23.42
CA ASN A 47 27.78 12.76 22.85
C ASN A 47 27.20 12.64 21.43
N TYR A 48 27.67 11.69 20.62
CA TYR A 48 27.11 11.41 19.30
C TYR A 48 25.68 10.86 19.39
N GLU A 49 25.39 9.94 20.31
CA GLU A 49 24.03 9.46 20.56
C GLU A 49 23.10 10.56 21.08
N GLU A 50 23.61 11.45 21.93
CA GLU A 50 22.87 12.58 22.46
C GLU A 50 22.54 13.60 21.37
N HIS A 51 23.53 13.97 20.54
CA HIS A 51 23.29 14.79 19.35
C HIS A 51 22.31 14.13 18.37
N LEU A 52 22.35 12.82 18.20
CA LEU A 52 21.36 12.09 17.39
C LEU A 52 19.97 12.10 18.03
N ARG A 53 19.85 12.05 19.36
CA ARG A 53 18.57 12.20 20.07
C ARG A 53 18.03 13.62 19.95
N GLU A 54 18.86 14.65 20.09
CA GLU A 54 18.48 16.05 19.92
C GLU A 54 18.08 16.36 18.48
N ALA A 55 18.88 15.93 17.51
CA ALA A 55 18.55 16.03 16.09
C ALA A 55 17.24 15.28 15.78
N ARG A 56 16.99 14.13 16.42
CA ARG A 56 15.72 13.40 16.30
C ARG A 56 14.56 14.21 16.86
N LYS A 57 14.70 14.94 17.97
CA LYS A 57 13.64 15.81 18.53
C LYS A 57 13.37 17.05 17.67
N ILE A 58 14.38 17.56 16.96
CA ILE A 58 14.22 18.66 16.01
C ILE A 58 13.39 18.19 14.80
N VAL A 59 13.74 17.02 14.26
CA VAL A 59 13.08 16.47 13.06
C VAL A 59 11.70 15.90 13.41
N TRP A 60 11.59 15.10 14.46
CA TRP A 60 10.41 14.36 14.87
C TRP A 60 9.65 15.05 16.00
N ARG A 61 8.33 15.00 15.97
CA ARG A 61 7.49 15.57 17.01
C ARG A 61 7.40 14.57 18.16
N ASP A 62 7.60 15.05 19.39
CA ASP A 62 7.46 14.20 20.57
C ASP A 62 6.04 13.67 20.69
N ARG A 63 5.88 12.45 21.18
CA ARG A 63 4.57 11.80 21.29
C ARG A 63 3.78 12.45 22.45
N GLY A 64 2.59 12.97 22.17
CA GLY A 64 1.69 13.50 23.20
C GLY A 64 1.85 14.99 23.52
N GLU A 65 2.38 15.79 22.59
CA GLU A 65 2.40 17.25 22.74
C GLU A 65 0.97 17.79 22.93
N LEU A 66 0.79 18.72 23.87
CA LEU A 66 -0.51 19.34 24.14
C LEU A 66 -0.86 20.37 23.06
N PRO A 67 -2.15 20.54 22.70
CA PRO A 67 -2.57 21.61 21.82
C PRO A 67 -2.25 22.97 22.42
N VAL A 68 -1.80 23.90 21.58
CA VAL A 68 -1.52 25.28 21.98
C VAL A 68 -2.83 26.04 22.13
N GLU A 69 -2.98 26.81 23.20
CA GLU A 69 -4.10 27.74 23.34
C GLU A 69 -3.81 29.03 22.58
N LEU A 70 -4.71 29.41 21.69
CA LEU A 70 -4.59 30.61 20.85
C LEU A 70 -5.78 31.52 21.15
N ARG A 71 -5.51 32.80 21.41
CA ARG A 71 -6.54 33.79 21.78
C ARG A 71 -6.84 34.75 20.64
N ASP A 72 -5.82 35.10 19.86
CA ASP A 72 -5.91 36.10 18.80
C ASP A 72 -5.62 35.54 17.40
N LEU A 73 -6.18 36.19 16.37
CA LEU A 73 -5.91 35.87 14.96
C LEU A 73 -4.41 35.97 14.61
N THR A 74 -3.70 36.92 15.20
CA THR A 74 -2.25 37.09 15.02
C THR A 74 -1.47 35.92 15.60
N GLU A 75 -1.89 35.42 16.76
CA GLU A 75 -1.31 34.20 17.35
C GLU A 75 -1.60 32.98 16.48
N CYS A 76 -2.82 32.86 15.94
CA CYS A 76 -3.16 31.82 14.97
C CYS A 76 -2.28 31.87 13.73
N LEU A 77 -2.04 33.05 13.17
CA LEU A 77 -1.18 33.22 12.00
C LEU A 77 0.28 32.85 12.32
N LYS A 78 0.79 33.29 13.48
CA LYS A 78 2.15 32.94 13.94
C LYS A 78 2.30 31.44 14.19
N HIS A 79 1.31 30.81 14.80
CA HIS A 79 1.28 29.36 15.04
C HIS A 79 1.22 28.59 13.71
N ALA A 80 0.35 29.01 12.80
CA ALA A 80 0.22 28.44 11.46
C ALA A 80 1.51 28.57 10.66
N GLY A 81 2.14 29.75 10.65
CA GLY A 81 3.40 30.00 9.94
C GLY A 81 4.57 29.18 10.49
N LYS A 82 4.71 29.07 11.82
CA LYS A 82 5.72 28.19 12.44
C LYS A 82 5.50 26.72 12.07
N GLY A 83 4.25 26.25 12.12
CA GLY A 83 3.88 24.91 11.71
C GLY A 83 4.17 24.63 10.23
N GLY A 84 3.83 25.60 9.37
CA GLY A 84 4.08 25.55 7.93
C GLY A 84 5.57 25.49 7.59
N LEU A 85 6.39 26.33 8.21
CA LEU A 85 7.84 26.36 7.99
C LEU A 85 8.49 25.04 8.40
N ARG A 86 8.15 24.50 9.58
CA ARG A 86 8.64 23.19 10.04
C ARG A 86 8.26 22.09 9.06
N SER A 87 7.01 22.06 8.64
CA SER A 87 6.48 21.01 7.76
C SER A 87 7.02 21.10 6.34
N GLY A 88 7.22 22.31 5.82
CA GLY A 88 7.90 22.56 4.56
C GLY A 88 9.37 22.12 4.61
N ALA A 89 10.10 22.46 5.67
CA ALA A 89 11.49 22.05 5.85
C ALA A 89 11.63 20.52 5.94
N LEU A 90 10.76 19.87 6.72
CA LEU A 90 10.72 18.40 6.81
C LEU A 90 10.39 17.75 5.46
N ALA A 91 9.40 18.29 4.75
CA ALA A 91 9.02 17.82 3.42
C ALA A 91 10.17 17.94 2.42
N PHE A 92 10.88 19.06 2.43
CA PHE A 92 12.08 19.29 1.62
C PHE A 92 13.15 18.25 1.93
N ALA A 93 13.50 18.06 3.20
CA ALA A 93 14.54 17.13 3.63
C ALA A 93 14.21 15.68 3.23
N ILE A 94 12.97 15.24 3.41
CA ILE A 94 12.52 13.89 3.00
C ILE A 94 12.64 13.73 1.48
N ARG A 95 12.16 14.71 0.69
CA ARG A 95 12.16 14.63 -0.78
C ARG A 95 13.59 14.66 -1.34
N ALA A 96 14.43 15.56 -0.84
CA ALA A 96 15.84 15.65 -1.19
C ALA A 96 16.60 14.36 -0.81
N GLY A 97 16.34 13.81 0.38
CA GLY A 97 16.94 12.55 0.84
C GLY A 97 16.58 11.37 -0.05
N VAL A 98 15.31 11.22 -0.43
CA VAL A 98 14.87 10.16 -1.36
C VAL A 98 15.53 10.32 -2.73
N ASN A 99 15.57 11.54 -3.28
CA ASN A 99 16.22 11.81 -4.56
C ASN A 99 17.72 11.50 -4.53
N LEU A 100 18.39 11.82 -3.42
CA LEU A 100 19.80 11.53 -3.21
C LEU A 100 20.05 10.02 -3.12
N ILE A 101 19.26 9.28 -2.34
CA ILE A 101 19.36 7.81 -2.25
C ILE A 101 19.18 7.18 -3.63
N LEU A 102 18.17 7.60 -4.39
CA LEU A 102 17.94 7.11 -5.76
C LEU A 102 19.12 7.44 -6.67
N LEU A 103 19.71 8.63 -6.56
CA LEU A 103 20.92 8.96 -7.30
C LEU A 103 22.10 8.07 -6.90
N MET A 104 22.32 7.82 -5.61
CA MET A 104 23.41 6.99 -5.11
C MET A 104 23.35 5.55 -5.65
N THR A 105 22.16 4.99 -5.88
CA THR A 105 22.02 3.65 -6.48
C THR A 105 22.53 3.56 -7.92
N ARG A 106 22.56 4.69 -8.65
CA ARG A 106 22.95 4.75 -10.07
C ARG A 106 24.23 5.54 -10.33
N ILE A 107 24.79 6.23 -9.34
CA ILE A 107 25.92 7.16 -9.50
C ILE A 107 27.16 6.47 -10.07
N LYS A 108 27.36 5.18 -9.74
CA LYS A 108 28.47 4.37 -10.27
C LYS A 108 28.41 4.14 -11.79
N ARG A 109 27.21 4.25 -12.39
CA ARG A 109 27.01 4.10 -13.85
C ARG A 109 27.13 5.43 -14.61
N ILE A 110 27.37 6.54 -13.91
CA ILE A 110 27.37 7.89 -14.49
C ILE A 110 28.81 8.43 -14.52
N PRO A 111 29.26 9.10 -15.61
CA PRO A 111 30.58 9.72 -15.67
C PRO A 111 30.79 10.78 -14.57
N LYS A 112 32.00 10.80 -14.00
CA LYS A 112 32.36 11.61 -12.81
C LYS A 112 32.10 13.11 -12.98
N ASN A 113 32.23 13.64 -14.19
CA ASN A 113 32.05 15.06 -14.49
C ASN A 113 30.64 15.58 -14.18
N TYR A 114 29.63 14.70 -14.20
CA TYR A 114 28.24 15.09 -13.92
C TYR A 114 27.83 14.84 -12.46
N HIS A 115 28.68 14.21 -11.64
CA HIS A 115 28.32 13.82 -10.27
C HIS A 115 27.89 15.03 -9.43
N PHE A 116 28.69 16.10 -9.44
CA PHE A 116 28.37 17.30 -8.67
C PHE A 116 27.06 17.96 -9.13
N ALA A 117 26.86 18.11 -10.44
CA ALA A 117 25.64 18.69 -11.00
C ALA A 117 24.39 17.85 -10.65
N LEU A 118 24.49 16.53 -10.73
CA LEU A 118 23.42 15.60 -10.38
C LEU A 118 23.11 15.58 -8.88
N ILE A 119 24.14 15.62 -8.03
CA ILE A 119 23.95 15.70 -6.56
C ILE A 119 23.27 17.00 -6.19
N ARG A 120 23.74 18.13 -6.74
CA ARG A 120 23.12 19.45 -6.53
C ARG A 120 21.66 19.44 -6.99
N HIS A 121 21.37 18.88 -8.16
CA HIS A 121 20.00 18.78 -8.67
C HIS A 121 19.13 17.81 -7.85
N ALA A 122 19.69 16.73 -7.30
CA ALA A 122 18.95 15.79 -6.44
C ALA A 122 18.53 16.44 -5.12
N VAL A 123 19.44 17.23 -4.51
CA VAL A 123 19.19 17.91 -3.23
C VAL A 123 18.34 19.17 -3.42
N PHE A 124 18.75 20.06 -4.32
CA PHE A 124 18.12 21.37 -4.56
C PHE A 124 17.23 21.40 -5.81
N GLY A 125 16.71 20.24 -6.21
CA GLY A 125 15.82 20.14 -7.36
C GLY A 125 14.50 20.87 -7.12
N LEU A 126 13.92 21.40 -8.21
CA LEU A 126 12.64 22.10 -8.19
C LEU A 126 11.51 21.25 -7.57
N ASP A 127 11.58 19.92 -7.71
CA ASP A 127 10.58 19.01 -7.16
C ASP A 127 10.63 18.93 -5.62
N SER A 128 11.79 19.18 -5.00
CA SER A 128 11.91 19.29 -3.54
C SER A 128 11.25 20.57 -3.03
N PHE A 129 11.47 21.69 -3.72
CA PHE A 129 10.85 22.97 -3.39
C PHE A 129 9.33 22.95 -3.60
N ARG A 130 8.84 22.37 -4.71
CA ARG A 130 7.39 22.22 -4.98
C ARG A 130 6.70 21.40 -3.89
N PHE A 131 7.30 20.28 -3.50
CA PHE A 131 6.75 19.43 -2.45
C PHE A 131 6.76 20.11 -1.08
N ALA A 132 7.83 20.87 -0.78
CA ALA A 132 7.93 21.69 0.43
C ALA A 132 6.88 22.80 0.46
N ALA A 133 6.67 23.50 -0.66
CA ALA A 133 5.65 24.52 -0.80
C ALA A 133 4.24 23.92 -0.65
N MET A 134 3.97 22.76 -1.24
CA MET A 134 2.70 22.04 -1.09
C MET A 134 2.42 21.71 0.38
N LEU A 135 3.33 21.01 1.09
CA LEU A 135 3.08 20.64 2.49
C LEU A 135 3.13 21.84 3.45
N GLY A 136 4.04 22.79 3.24
CA GLY A 136 4.13 23.99 4.06
C GLY A 136 2.89 24.87 3.95
N SER A 137 2.40 25.14 2.72
CA SER A 137 1.17 25.88 2.49
C SER A 137 -0.06 25.15 3.03
N PHE A 138 -0.13 23.82 2.86
CA PHE A 138 -1.20 23.00 3.42
C PHE A 138 -1.31 23.19 4.94
N VAL A 139 -0.21 22.98 5.67
CA VAL A 139 -0.21 23.08 7.14
C VAL A 139 -0.50 24.49 7.60
N THR A 140 0.04 25.51 6.92
CA THR A 140 -0.22 26.93 7.23
C THR A 140 -1.71 27.24 7.09
N ILE A 141 -2.30 26.97 5.92
CA ILE A 141 -3.70 27.28 5.64
C ILE A 141 -4.62 26.49 6.56
N TYR A 142 -4.35 25.19 6.73
CA TYR A 142 -5.15 24.31 7.58
C TYR A 142 -5.17 24.78 9.04
N LYS A 143 -3.99 25.03 9.62
CA LYS A 143 -3.89 25.49 11.01
C LYS A 143 -4.50 26.85 11.20
N PHE A 144 -4.31 27.76 10.25
CA PHE A 144 -4.88 29.09 10.32
C PHE A 144 -6.41 29.02 10.33
N ILE A 145 -7.02 28.37 9.33
CA ILE A 145 -8.49 28.27 9.23
C ILE A 145 -9.08 27.55 10.43
N LEU A 146 -8.50 26.41 10.84
CA LEU A 146 -9.02 25.61 11.94
C LEU A 146 -9.04 26.37 13.27
N ASN A 147 -8.01 27.17 13.55
CA ASN A 147 -7.89 27.93 14.80
C ASN A 147 -8.54 29.33 14.74
N ALA A 148 -8.67 29.92 13.55
CA ALA A 148 -9.34 31.21 13.38
C ALA A 148 -10.87 31.10 13.44
N LEU A 149 -11.46 30.02 12.89
CA LEU A 149 -12.91 29.83 12.84
C LEU A 149 -13.63 29.88 14.21
N PRO A 150 -13.07 29.33 15.31
CA PRO A 150 -13.64 29.49 16.65
C PRO A 150 -13.59 30.92 17.21
N ILE A 151 -12.62 31.74 16.76
CA ILE A 151 -12.38 33.10 17.27
C ILE A 151 -13.23 34.12 16.51
N LEU A 152 -13.53 33.85 15.24
CA LEU A 152 -14.37 34.72 14.43
C LEU A 152 -15.82 34.77 14.97
N PRO A 153 -16.44 35.96 15.07
CA PRO A 153 -17.80 36.11 15.54
C PRO A 153 -18.74 35.30 14.66
N GLN A 154 -19.45 34.35 15.27
CA GLN A 154 -20.43 33.54 14.55
C GLN A 154 -21.67 34.39 14.25
N PRO A 155 -22.22 34.35 13.04
CA PRO A 155 -23.55 34.91 12.81
C PRO A 155 -24.54 34.21 13.77
N PRO A 156 -25.53 34.93 14.34
CA PRO A 156 -26.46 34.36 15.29
C PRO A 156 -27.21 33.19 14.64
N THR A 157 -26.88 31.97 15.04
CA THR A 157 -27.61 30.78 14.61
C THR A 157 -29.03 30.87 15.17
N ARG A 158 -30.04 31.01 14.30
CA ARG A 158 -31.45 30.80 14.64
C ARG A 158 -31.56 29.45 15.36
N ARG A 159 -31.90 29.50 16.65
CA ARG A 159 -32.24 28.32 17.44
C ARG A 159 -33.51 27.71 16.83
N THR A 160 -33.38 26.66 16.01
CA THR A 160 -34.50 25.77 15.78
C THR A 160 -34.68 24.96 17.06
N SER A 161 -35.68 25.36 17.86
CA SER A 161 -36.19 24.62 18.99
C SER A 161 -36.70 23.26 18.52
N SER A 162 -35.90 22.20 18.65
CA SER A 162 -36.45 20.84 18.70
C SER A 162 -36.73 20.49 20.16
N LEU A 163 -37.99 20.67 20.53
CA LEU A 163 -38.59 20.01 21.69
C LEU A 163 -38.42 18.49 21.56
N GLY A 164 -38.03 17.84 22.67
CA GLY A 164 -38.38 16.46 22.94
C GLY A 164 -37.38 15.37 22.55
N ARG A 165 -36.33 15.16 23.35
CA ARG A 165 -35.97 13.81 23.85
C ARG A 165 -35.04 13.87 25.07
N ARG A 166 -35.62 14.22 26.22
CA ARG A 166 -35.09 13.78 27.52
C ARG A 166 -35.60 12.35 27.75
N SER A 167 -34.73 11.36 27.60
CA SER A 167 -34.94 10.05 28.25
C SER A 167 -33.63 9.27 28.33
N ARG A 168 -33.15 9.14 29.57
CA ARG A 168 -32.33 8.06 30.15
C ARG A 168 -30.84 8.03 29.80
N SER A 169 -30.08 8.76 30.62
CA SER A 169 -28.84 8.24 31.21
C SER A 169 -29.14 6.98 32.03
N LEU A 170 -28.12 6.12 32.20
CA LEU A 170 -28.09 4.81 32.86
C LEU A 170 -28.11 3.60 31.93
N LEU A 171 -27.16 3.56 31.00
CA LEU A 171 -26.53 2.30 30.61
C LEU A 171 -25.02 2.50 30.60
N ARG A 172 -24.40 1.83 31.58
CA ARG A 172 -22.99 1.50 31.71
C ARG A 172 -22.35 1.36 30.33
N SER A 173 -21.43 2.26 30.00
CA SER A 173 -20.59 2.15 28.80
C SER A 173 -19.82 0.84 28.88
N ALA A 174 -20.19 -0.13 28.05
CA ALA A 174 -19.35 -1.27 27.76
C ALA A 174 -18.02 -0.75 27.16
N PRO A 175 -16.87 -1.34 27.53
CA PRO A 175 -15.61 -0.98 26.90
C PRO A 175 -15.67 -1.28 25.39
N PRO A 176 -14.93 -0.53 24.56
CA PRO A 176 -14.94 -0.72 23.12
C PRO A 176 -14.48 -2.14 22.76
N PRO A 177 -15.07 -2.80 21.74
CA PRO A 177 -14.48 -4.01 21.19
C PRO A 177 -13.14 -3.66 20.55
N ASP A 178 -12.16 -4.53 20.77
CA ASP A 178 -10.77 -4.38 20.34
C ASP A 178 -10.62 -3.81 18.92
N SER A 179 -9.91 -2.69 18.84
CA SER A 179 -9.35 -2.17 17.60
C SER A 179 -8.15 -3.05 17.20
N PRO A 180 -8.09 -3.62 15.98
CA PRO A 180 -7.11 -4.65 15.59
C PRO A 180 -5.70 -4.12 15.30
N PHE A 181 -5.36 -2.93 15.80
CA PHE A 181 -4.04 -2.32 15.62
C PHE A 181 -3.53 -1.77 16.95
N THR A 182 -3.23 -2.69 17.87
CA THR A 182 -2.25 -2.48 18.93
C THR A 182 -0.86 -2.78 18.37
N ASP A 183 0.07 -1.85 18.61
CA ASP A 183 1.49 -2.11 18.53
C ASP A 183 1.81 -3.22 19.54
N ALA A 184 1.93 -4.46 19.08
CA ALA A 184 2.54 -5.54 19.83
C ALA A 184 3.96 -5.73 19.30
N SER A 185 4.91 -5.13 20.00
CA SER A 185 6.15 -5.82 20.32
C SER A 185 5.79 -7.16 20.98
N ASP A 186 5.95 -8.22 20.21
CA ASP A 186 6.31 -9.60 20.58
C ASP A 186 6.18 -10.06 22.05
N GLU A 187 5.33 -11.06 22.29
CA GLU A 187 5.37 -12.16 23.29
C GLU A 187 4.22 -13.12 22.89
N ASP A 188 4.50 -14.21 22.16
CA ASP A 188 4.63 -15.63 22.59
C ASP A 188 3.37 -16.42 22.21
N ASP A 189 3.53 -17.47 21.41
CA ASP A 189 2.52 -18.51 21.14
C ASP A 189 3.27 -19.85 21.19
N ASP A 190 3.37 -20.41 22.38
CA ASP A 190 3.60 -21.85 22.56
C ASP A 190 2.25 -22.57 22.50
N ILE A 191 2.26 -23.72 21.82
CA ILE A 191 1.12 -24.59 21.59
C ILE A 191 0.77 -25.31 22.89
N GLU A 192 -0.46 -25.18 23.41
CA GLU A 192 -0.97 -26.12 24.39
C GLU A 192 -2.46 -26.47 24.17
N MET A 193 -2.72 -27.77 24.30
CA MET A 193 -3.98 -28.45 23.99
C MET A 193 -5.13 -28.08 24.94
N ALA A 194 -6.36 -28.27 24.44
CA ALA A 194 -7.63 -27.97 25.09
C ALA A 194 -7.81 -28.53 26.51
N ARG A 195 -8.41 -27.72 27.40
CA ARG A 195 -9.32 -28.09 28.52
C ARG A 195 -10.03 -26.83 29.10
N PRO A 196 -11.14 -26.97 29.85
CA PRO A 196 -12.32 -26.11 29.72
C PRO A 196 -12.37 -24.90 30.67
N GLU A 197 -13.23 -23.96 30.27
CA GLU A 197 -13.47 -22.63 30.84
C GLU A 197 -13.66 -22.59 32.37
N VAL A 198 -12.86 -21.75 33.04
CA VAL A 198 -13.22 -21.17 34.34
C VAL A 198 -13.12 -19.65 34.23
N ARG A 199 -14.28 -18.99 34.26
CA ARG A 199 -14.42 -17.53 34.32
C ARG A 199 -13.72 -16.96 35.56
N ARG A 200 -12.59 -16.27 35.37
CA ARG A 200 -12.05 -15.32 36.36
C ARG A 200 -12.25 -13.89 35.86
N GLY A 201 -13.03 -13.11 36.61
CA GLY A 201 -13.31 -11.71 36.32
C GLY A 201 -12.02 -10.87 36.28
N SER A 202 -11.85 -10.12 35.19
CA SER A 202 -10.72 -9.20 34.99
C SER A 202 -10.78 -8.05 36.01
N ARG A 203 -9.82 -8.04 36.94
CA ARG A 203 -9.46 -6.83 37.69
C ARG A 203 -8.89 -5.81 36.71
N HIS A 204 -9.62 -4.74 36.44
CA HIS A 204 -9.09 -3.59 35.71
C HIS A 204 -7.93 -2.97 36.49
N ALA A 205 -6.73 -3.00 35.90
CA ALA A 205 -5.62 -2.16 36.36
C ALA A 205 -6.02 -0.69 36.18
N ARG A 206 -6.01 0.08 37.27
CA ARG A 206 -6.19 1.54 37.21
C ARG A 206 -4.98 2.13 36.49
N LEU A 207 -5.12 2.45 35.21
CA LEU A 207 -4.13 3.18 34.44
C LEU A 207 -3.91 4.55 35.09
N SER A 208 -2.65 5.01 35.15
CA SER A 208 -2.31 6.35 35.66
C SER A 208 -3.02 7.43 34.86
N VAL A 209 -3.28 8.60 35.46
CA VAL A 209 -3.90 9.74 34.78
C VAL A 209 -3.13 10.14 33.51
N SER A 210 -1.79 9.99 33.51
CA SER A 210 -0.98 10.12 32.31
C SER A 210 -1.33 9.05 31.26
N ALA A 211 -1.46 7.77 31.62
CA ALA A 211 -1.85 6.68 30.72
C ALA A 211 -3.29 6.83 30.17
N GLN A 212 -4.20 7.39 30.94
CA GLN A 212 -5.54 7.77 30.47
C GLN A 212 -5.50 8.97 29.50
N ALA A 213 -4.63 9.95 29.75
CA ALA A 213 -4.33 11.02 28.80
C ALA A 213 -3.58 10.51 27.54
N HIS A 214 -2.81 9.41 27.65
CA HIS A 214 -2.19 8.73 26.51
C HIS A 214 -3.22 8.07 25.57
N GLN A 215 -4.38 7.64 26.08
CA GLN A 215 -5.50 7.10 25.27
C GLN A 215 -6.44 8.19 24.73
N THR A 216 -6.59 9.30 25.46
CA THR A 216 -7.40 10.45 25.06
C THR A 216 -6.49 11.63 24.79
N TRP A 217 -5.92 11.70 23.57
CA TRP A 217 -5.15 12.88 23.16
C TRP A 217 -6.00 14.12 23.46
N ALA A 218 -5.62 14.91 24.46
CA ALA A 218 -6.33 16.11 24.86
C ALA A 218 -6.36 17.04 23.65
N ARG A 219 -7.50 17.12 22.97
CA ARG A 219 -7.72 17.94 21.77
C ARG A 219 -8.94 18.80 22.00
N LYS A 220 -8.92 20.05 21.53
CA LYS A 220 -10.08 20.93 21.69
C LYS A 220 -11.20 20.41 20.80
N ARG A 221 -12.31 20.00 21.41
CA ARG A 221 -13.48 19.50 20.70
C ARG A 221 -14.15 20.66 19.95
N THR A 222 -13.80 20.83 18.68
CA THR A 222 -14.37 21.83 17.78
C THR A 222 -15.51 21.25 16.93
N ARG A 223 -16.23 22.09 16.18
CA ARG A 223 -17.28 21.63 15.27
C ARG A 223 -16.65 20.86 14.11
N ARG A 224 -17.22 19.70 13.76
CA ARG A 224 -16.70 18.81 12.70
C ARG A 224 -16.47 19.52 11.36
N TRP A 225 -17.36 20.45 10.99
CA TRP A 225 -17.27 21.17 9.72
C TRP A 225 -16.08 22.13 9.63
N TYR A 226 -15.52 22.61 10.75
CA TYR A 226 -14.30 23.43 10.72
C TYR A 226 -13.12 22.65 10.14
N ALA A 227 -12.94 21.40 10.59
CA ALA A 227 -11.88 20.53 10.07
C ALA A 227 -12.11 20.17 8.59
N VAL A 228 -13.37 19.98 8.18
CA VAL A 228 -13.72 19.76 6.77
C VAL A 228 -13.39 21.00 5.93
N LEU A 229 -13.81 22.20 6.36
CA LEU A 229 -13.56 23.43 5.62
C LEU A 229 -12.06 23.75 5.56
N ALA A 230 -11.36 23.67 6.68
CA ALA A 230 -9.91 23.86 6.73
C ALA A 230 -9.19 22.86 5.82
N GLY A 231 -9.57 21.57 5.88
CA GLY A 231 -8.97 20.52 5.04
C GLY A 231 -9.25 20.70 3.56
N THR A 232 -10.47 21.08 3.18
CA THR A 232 -10.87 21.31 1.77
C THR A 232 -10.12 22.49 1.16
N VAL A 233 -10.12 23.65 1.83
CA VAL A 233 -9.44 24.85 1.36
C VAL A 233 -7.92 24.63 1.31
N ALA A 234 -7.33 24.08 2.37
CA ALA A 234 -5.90 23.80 2.41
C ALA A 234 -5.49 22.78 1.33
N GLY A 235 -6.27 21.70 1.15
CA GLY A 235 -6.00 20.68 0.14
C GLY A 235 -6.11 21.21 -1.29
N GLY A 236 -7.14 22.01 -1.59
CA GLY A 236 -7.34 22.61 -2.92
C GLY A 236 -6.27 23.63 -3.30
N VAL A 237 -5.83 24.47 -2.35
CA VAL A 237 -4.79 25.49 -2.64
C VAL A 237 -3.40 24.85 -2.70
N SER A 238 -3.06 23.99 -1.74
CA SER A 238 -1.71 23.42 -1.65
C SER A 238 -1.32 22.55 -2.84
N ILE A 239 -2.26 21.79 -3.40
CA ILE A 239 -1.97 20.87 -4.50
C ILE A 239 -1.55 21.59 -5.80
N LEU A 240 -1.85 22.88 -5.92
CA LEU A 240 -1.47 23.70 -7.07
C LEU A 240 0.06 23.89 -7.17
N PHE A 241 0.80 23.76 -6.08
CA PHE A 241 2.26 23.84 -6.10
C PHE A 241 2.92 22.61 -6.74
N GLU A 242 2.20 21.50 -6.90
CA GLU A 242 2.73 20.24 -7.43
C GLU A 242 2.48 20.10 -8.95
N ARG A 243 3.22 19.23 -9.65
CA ARG A 243 2.99 18.94 -11.09
C ARG A 243 1.72 18.11 -11.31
N ARG A 244 0.97 18.37 -12.39
CA ARG A 244 -0.30 17.69 -12.73
C ARG A 244 -0.26 16.16 -12.59
N GLU A 245 0.76 15.52 -13.16
CA GLU A 245 0.93 14.06 -13.09
C GLU A 245 0.96 13.52 -11.65
N ARG A 246 1.61 14.26 -10.74
CA ARG A 246 1.72 13.90 -9.33
C ARG A 246 0.48 14.28 -8.53
N ARG A 247 -0.24 15.34 -8.93
CA ARG A 247 -1.50 15.74 -8.29
C ARG A 247 -2.53 14.63 -8.32
N VAL A 248 -2.70 13.97 -9.47
CA VAL A 248 -3.65 12.86 -9.63
C VAL A 248 -3.35 11.73 -8.65
N GLY A 249 -2.08 11.32 -8.55
CA GLY A 249 -1.66 10.27 -7.62
C GLY A 249 -1.89 10.64 -6.15
N ILE A 250 -1.56 11.88 -5.76
CA ILE A 250 -1.81 12.37 -4.39
C ILE A 250 -3.31 12.43 -4.09
N ALA A 251 -4.10 13.01 -4.99
CA ALA A 251 -5.54 13.15 -4.87
C ALA A 251 -6.21 11.79 -4.66
N GLN A 252 -5.89 10.80 -5.50
CA GLN A 252 -6.40 9.44 -5.42
C GLN A 252 -6.05 8.76 -4.09
N GLN A 253 -4.79 8.86 -3.66
CA GLN A 253 -4.35 8.23 -2.41
C GLN A 253 -5.03 8.88 -1.21
N MET A 254 -5.10 10.21 -1.15
CA MET A 254 -5.79 10.89 -0.05
C MET A 254 -7.30 10.64 -0.07
N PHE A 255 -7.92 10.53 -1.26
CA PHE A 255 -9.33 10.21 -1.40
C PHE A 255 -9.63 8.84 -0.79
N VAL A 256 -8.85 7.82 -1.17
CA VAL A 256 -9.03 6.46 -0.65
C VAL A 256 -8.82 6.41 0.86
N ARG A 257 -7.80 7.10 1.39
CA ARG A 257 -7.58 7.16 2.85
C ARG A 257 -8.70 7.91 3.58
N GLY A 258 -9.20 9.00 3.01
CA GLY A 258 -10.33 9.75 3.53
C GLY A 258 -11.62 8.92 3.53
N LEU A 259 -11.88 8.18 2.44
CA LEU A 259 -13.03 7.30 2.33
C LEU A 259 -12.93 6.11 3.29
N GLN A 260 -11.77 5.45 3.36
CA GLN A 260 -11.49 4.35 4.29
C GLN A 260 -11.80 4.77 5.73
N GLY A 261 -11.25 5.91 6.18
CA GLY A 261 -11.50 6.37 7.55
C GLY A 261 -12.93 6.87 7.76
N SER A 262 -13.59 7.42 6.74
CA SER A 262 -15.00 7.86 6.82
C SER A 262 -15.94 6.67 6.97
N VAL A 263 -15.73 5.61 6.18
CA VAL A 263 -16.48 4.36 6.27
C VAL A 263 -16.25 3.69 7.61
N ASN A 264 -15.00 3.65 8.10
CA ASN A 264 -14.69 3.09 9.41
C ASN A 264 -15.38 3.86 10.55
N ALA A 265 -15.40 5.20 10.48
CA ALA A 265 -16.10 6.04 11.46
C ALA A 265 -17.63 5.84 11.39
N LEU A 266 -18.19 5.75 10.17
CA LEU A 266 -19.62 5.54 9.95
C LEU A 266 -20.07 4.15 10.43
N SER A 267 -19.29 3.12 10.12
CA SER A 267 -19.50 1.72 10.53
C SER A 267 -19.50 1.60 12.04
N SER A 268 -18.54 2.22 12.73
CA SER A 268 -18.49 2.21 14.20
C SER A 268 -19.65 2.96 14.84
N LYS A 269 -20.20 4.00 14.18
CA LYS A 269 -21.32 4.78 14.70
C LYS A 269 -22.67 4.07 14.52
N HIS A 270 -22.88 3.40 13.38
CA HIS A 270 -24.16 2.77 13.03
C HIS A 270 -24.17 1.25 13.26
N GLY A 271 -23.06 0.65 13.69
CA GLY A 271 -22.96 -0.79 13.90
C GLY A 271 -22.97 -1.64 12.62
N ILE A 272 -22.78 -1.02 11.45
CA ILE A 272 -22.82 -1.71 10.16
C ILE A 272 -21.49 -2.42 9.92
N ARG A 273 -21.40 -3.71 10.24
CA ARG A 273 -20.26 -4.57 9.85
C ARG A 273 -20.64 -5.38 8.62
N ILE A 274 -19.97 -5.10 7.49
CA ILE A 274 -20.08 -5.92 6.27
C ILE A 274 -19.06 -7.06 6.40
N PRO A 275 -19.50 -8.34 6.48
CA PRO A 275 -18.58 -9.47 6.46
C PRO A 275 -17.75 -9.44 5.16
N HIS A 276 -16.43 -9.61 5.26
CA HIS A 276 -15.51 -9.64 4.12
C HIS A 276 -15.60 -8.41 3.20
N GLY A 277 -15.86 -7.22 3.76
CA GLY A 277 -15.94 -5.98 2.99
C GLY A 277 -14.66 -5.65 2.21
N ASP A 278 -13.49 -6.08 2.71
CA ASP A 278 -12.20 -6.05 2.01
C ASP A 278 -12.22 -6.83 0.70
N VAL A 279 -12.73 -8.07 0.73
CA VAL A 279 -12.86 -8.93 -0.46
C VAL A 279 -13.90 -8.38 -1.42
N LEU A 280 -15.03 -7.86 -0.92
CA LEU A 280 -16.06 -7.24 -1.75
C LEU A 280 -15.52 -6.04 -2.53
N VAL A 281 -14.87 -5.09 -1.84
CA VAL A 281 -14.27 -3.91 -2.45
C VAL A 281 -13.21 -4.30 -3.47
N PHE A 282 -12.31 -5.23 -3.10
CA PHE A 282 -11.29 -5.74 -4.02
C PHE A 282 -11.92 -6.36 -5.28
N SER A 283 -12.94 -7.20 -5.12
CA SER A 283 -13.62 -7.88 -6.23
C SER A 283 -14.31 -6.91 -7.17
N LEU A 284 -15.02 -5.90 -6.65
CA LEU A 284 -15.63 -4.85 -7.48
C LEU A 284 -14.58 -4.04 -8.27
N CYS A 285 -13.42 -3.78 -7.65
CA CYS A 285 -12.32 -3.10 -8.33
C CYS A 285 -11.69 -3.99 -9.41
N CYS A 286 -11.49 -5.27 -9.14
CA CYS A 286 -11.03 -6.25 -10.12
C CYS A 286 -12.01 -6.37 -11.28
N GLY A 287 -13.32 -6.35 -11.02
CA GLY A 287 -14.36 -6.28 -12.06
C GLY A 287 -14.13 -5.12 -13.02
N GLN A 288 -13.95 -3.91 -12.49
CA GLN A 288 -13.71 -2.72 -13.30
C GLN A 288 -12.36 -2.77 -14.04
N ILE A 289 -11.32 -3.27 -13.38
CA ILE A 289 -9.98 -3.36 -13.97
C ILE A 289 -9.94 -4.37 -15.11
N MET A 290 -10.54 -5.55 -14.94
CA MET A 290 -10.60 -6.56 -15.99
C MET A 290 -11.47 -6.09 -17.16
N TYR A 291 -12.62 -5.45 -16.87
CA TYR A 291 -13.44 -4.80 -17.90
C TYR A 291 -12.63 -3.80 -18.73
N ALA A 292 -11.89 -2.91 -18.06
CA ALA A 292 -11.05 -1.91 -18.73
C ALA A 292 -9.89 -2.54 -19.49
N TRP A 293 -9.19 -3.50 -18.89
CA TRP A 293 -8.04 -4.15 -19.53
C TRP A 293 -8.40 -4.81 -20.87
N PHE A 294 -9.55 -5.48 -20.95
CA PHE A 294 -10.02 -6.13 -22.17
C PHE A 294 -10.65 -5.17 -23.18
N LEU A 295 -11.40 -4.17 -22.74
CA LEU A 295 -12.25 -3.37 -23.64
C LEU A 295 -11.79 -1.92 -23.83
N ARG A 296 -11.20 -1.33 -22.79
CA ARG A 296 -10.81 0.09 -22.75
C ARG A 296 -9.49 0.29 -21.99
N PRO A 297 -8.36 -0.26 -22.48
CA PRO A 297 -7.08 -0.19 -21.78
C PRO A 297 -6.58 1.26 -21.59
N GLU A 298 -7.11 2.20 -22.38
CA GLU A 298 -6.83 3.64 -22.24
C GLU A 298 -7.27 4.24 -20.90
N THR A 299 -8.18 3.58 -20.16
CA THR A 299 -8.64 4.04 -18.85
C THR A 299 -7.74 3.56 -17.70
N LEU A 300 -6.71 2.77 -18.01
CA LEU A 300 -5.72 2.28 -17.06
C LEU A 300 -4.33 2.85 -17.37
N PRO A 301 -3.46 3.01 -16.36
CA PRO A 301 -2.07 3.39 -16.62
C PRO A 301 -1.34 2.36 -17.50
N ARG A 302 -0.59 2.82 -18.50
CA ARG A 302 0.11 1.93 -19.45
C ARG A 302 1.03 0.91 -18.77
N SER A 303 1.76 1.32 -17.74
CA SER A 303 2.63 0.43 -16.95
C SER A 303 1.82 -0.66 -16.23
N TYR A 304 0.60 -0.34 -15.81
CA TYR A 304 -0.29 -1.28 -15.15
C TYR A 304 -0.89 -2.28 -16.16
N VAL A 305 -1.31 -1.82 -17.34
CA VAL A 305 -1.76 -2.70 -18.43
C VAL A 305 -0.68 -3.69 -18.83
N HIS A 306 0.55 -3.20 -19.02
CA HIS A 306 1.70 -4.05 -19.32
C HIS A 306 1.99 -5.05 -18.19
N TRP A 307 1.93 -4.59 -16.94
CA TRP A 307 2.11 -5.47 -15.78
C TRP A 307 1.05 -6.57 -15.71
N ILE A 308 -0.23 -6.26 -15.93
CA ILE A 308 -1.32 -7.27 -15.94
C ILE A 308 -1.09 -8.29 -17.06
N ALA A 309 -0.72 -7.84 -18.26
CA ALA A 309 -0.45 -8.73 -19.40
C ALA A 309 0.71 -9.69 -19.10
N THR A 310 1.80 -9.18 -18.54
CA THR A 310 2.96 -9.98 -18.12
C THR A 310 2.61 -10.94 -16.99
N ALA A 311 1.91 -10.47 -15.94
CA ALA A 311 1.48 -11.29 -14.82
C ALA A 311 0.54 -12.42 -15.25
N SER A 312 -0.32 -12.13 -16.23
CA SER A 312 -1.25 -13.08 -16.84
C SER A 312 -0.60 -14.04 -17.83
N ARG A 313 0.62 -13.76 -18.29
CA ARG A 313 1.28 -14.45 -19.41
C ARG A 313 0.39 -14.52 -20.66
N VAL A 314 -0.26 -13.41 -21.00
CA VAL A 314 -1.09 -13.29 -22.20
C VAL A 314 -0.34 -12.42 -23.21
N HIS A 315 -0.36 -12.84 -24.48
CA HIS A 315 0.25 -12.09 -25.56
C HIS A 315 -0.54 -10.80 -25.84
N PRO A 316 0.13 -9.66 -26.07
CA PRO A 316 -0.56 -8.39 -26.36
C PRO A 316 -1.44 -8.45 -27.61
N GLU A 317 -1.04 -9.25 -28.61
CA GLU A 317 -1.77 -9.47 -29.86
C GLU A 317 -3.11 -10.19 -29.61
N THR A 318 -3.15 -11.15 -28.68
CA THR A 318 -4.39 -11.81 -28.24
C THR A 318 -5.39 -10.79 -27.69
N LEU A 319 -4.93 -9.81 -26.90
CA LEU A 319 -5.79 -8.77 -26.34
C LEU A 319 -6.27 -7.78 -27.41
N ALA A 320 -5.43 -7.48 -28.40
CA ALA A 320 -5.80 -6.64 -29.54
C ALA A 320 -6.91 -7.30 -30.36
N ILE A 321 -6.74 -8.57 -30.73
CA ILE A 321 -7.75 -9.38 -31.44
C ILE A 321 -9.06 -9.41 -30.65
N GLN A 322 -9.00 -9.72 -29.36
CA GLN A 322 -10.15 -9.79 -28.48
C GLN A 322 -10.94 -8.47 -28.46
N ARG A 323 -10.24 -7.35 -28.32
CA ARG A 323 -10.86 -6.02 -28.27
C ARG A 323 -11.48 -5.66 -29.62
N ASP A 324 -10.75 -5.87 -30.71
CA ASP A 324 -11.19 -5.47 -32.04
C ASP A 324 -12.42 -6.30 -32.48
N LEU A 325 -12.47 -7.58 -32.12
CA LEU A 325 -13.66 -8.43 -32.31
C LEU A 325 -14.89 -7.89 -31.55
N ILE A 326 -14.74 -7.45 -30.30
CA ILE A 326 -15.89 -6.96 -29.51
C ILE A 326 -16.34 -5.55 -29.92
N VAL A 327 -15.39 -4.70 -30.32
CA VAL A 327 -15.65 -3.29 -30.61
C VAL A 327 -16.06 -3.11 -32.07
N HIS A 328 -15.38 -3.79 -32.99
CA HIS A 328 -15.52 -3.60 -34.43
C HIS A 328 -16.09 -4.81 -35.17
N GLY A 329 -16.21 -5.99 -34.53
CA GLY A 329 -16.67 -7.22 -35.18
C GLY A 329 -15.65 -7.82 -36.15
N ARG A 330 -14.40 -7.32 -36.14
CA ARG A 330 -13.32 -7.75 -37.04
C ARG A 330 -11.99 -7.71 -36.30
N PHE A 331 -11.06 -8.57 -36.66
CA PHE A 331 -9.69 -8.54 -36.15
C PHE A 331 -8.69 -8.21 -37.26
N ASN A 332 -7.55 -7.66 -36.88
CA ASN A 332 -6.44 -7.45 -37.80
C ASN A 332 -5.71 -8.78 -38.03
N VAL A 333 -5.64 -9.22 -39.29
CA VAL A 333 -5.01 -10.49 -39.68
C VAL A 333 -3.55 -10.56 -39.22
N ARG A 334 -2.83 -9.42 -39.25
CA ARG A 334 -1.43 -9.33 -38.80
C ARG A 334 -1.23 -9.74 -37.35
N ASP A 335 -2.19 -9.44 -36.47
CA ASP A 335 -2.08 -9.80 -35.05
C ASP A 335 -2.21 -11.32 -34.87
N MET A 336 -3.04 -11.98 -35.69
CA MET A 336 -3.18 -13.44 -35.67
C MET A 336 -1.97 -14.14 -36.32
N GLU A 337 -1.42 -13.57 -37.40
CA GLU A 337 -0.15 -14.02 -37.99
C GLU A 337 1.02 -13.91 -37.02
N ALA A 338 1.08 -12.83 -36.23
CA ALA A 338 2.09 -12.66 -35.20
C ALA A 338 1.98 -13.72 -34.09
N LEU A 339 0.78 -14.24 -33.81
CA LEU A 339 0.60 -15.37 -32.88
C LEU A 339 1.05 -16.69 -33.50
N LEU A 340 0.87 -16.89 -34.80
CA LEU A 340 1.36 -18.09 -35.53
C LEU A 340 2.89 -18.20 -35.57
N ALA A 341 3.60 -17.09 -35.39
CA ALA A 341 5.05 -17.05 -35.27
C ALA A 341 5.57 -17.48 -33.89
N LYS A 342 4.68 -17.64 -32.90
CA LYS A 342 5.03 -18.06 -31.53
C LYS A 342 4.94 -19.58 -31.39
N GLU A 343 5.19 -20.09 -30.19
CA GLU A 343 4.99 -21.51 -29.88
C GLU A 343 3.51 -21.88 -30.04
N THR A 344 3.19 -22.63 -31.11
CA THR A 344 1.83 -23.04 -31.47
C THR A 344 1.76 -24.55 -31.70
N THR A 345 0.76 -25.23 -31.15
CA THR A 345 0.46 -26.62 -31.49
C THR A 345 -0.09 -26.74 -32.92
N PRO A 346 0.05 -27.90 -33.58
CA PRO A 346 -0.50 -28.09 -34.93
C PRO A 346 -2.01 -27.87 -35.02
N ALA A 347 -2.77 -28.28 -33.99
CA ALA A 347 -4.22 -28.12 -33.94
C ALA A 347 -4.65 -26.65 -33.76
N ASN A 348 -4.01 -25.91 -32.84
CA ASN A 348 -4.30 -24.49 -32.68
C ASN A 348 -3.85 -23.68 -33.91
N ARG A 349 -2.74 -24.08 -34.53
CA ARG A 349 -2.24 -23.46 -35.77
C ARG A 349 -3.24 -23.61 -36.91
N SER A 350 -3.83 -24.79 -37.09
CA SER A 350 -4.83 -25.02 -38.15
C SER A 350 -6.13 -24.23 -37.90
N ASP A 351 -6.62 -24.14 -36.66
CA ASP A 351 -7.79 -23.30 -36.32
C ASP A 351 -7.54 -21.81 -36.61
N MET A 352 -6.37 -21.29 -36.21
CA MET A 352 -6.00 -19.89 -36.50
C MET A 352 -5.85 -19.64 -38.01
N LEU A 353 -5.22 -20.55 -38.76
CA LEU A 353 -5.10 -20.45 -40.22
C LEU A 353 -6.47 -20.49 -40.91
N ALA A 354 -7.38 -21.35 -40.46
CA ALA A 354 -8.74 -21.41 -40.98
C ALA A 354 -9.49 -20.09 -40.76
N ARG A 355 -9.31 -19.46 -39.59
CA ARG A 355 -9.88 -18.14 -39.29
C ARG A 355 -9.28 -17.03 -40.14
N ILE A 356 -7.97 -17.06 -40.38
CA ILE A 356 -7.31 -16.11 -41.29
C ILE A 356 -7.85 -16.26 -42.72
N ALA A 357 -8.02 -17.50 -43.20
CA ALA A 357 -8.57 -17.77 -44.52
C ALA A 357 -10.01 -17.22 -44.65
N LEU A 358 -10.86 -17.43 -43.64
CA LEU A 358 -12.21 -16.87 -43.62
C LEU A 358 -12.25 -15.34 -43.51
N ALA A 359 -11.31 -14.74 -42.77
CA ALA A 359 -11.21 -13.28 -42.63
C ALA A 359 -10.70 -12.58 -43.90
N THR A 360 -9.91 -13.30 -44.72
CA THR A 360 -9.33 -12.80 -45.98
C THR A 360 -10.16 -13.15 -47.22
N ALA A 361 -11.20 -13.98 -47.08
CA ALA A 361 -12.12 -14.30 -48.15
C ALA A 361 -12.91 -13.06 -48.64
N GLN A 362 -13.40 -13.12 -49.87
CA GLN A 362 -14.26 -12.07 -50.44
C GLN A 362 -15.68 -12.13 -49.86
N PRO A 363 -16.38 -10.99 -49.69
CA PRO A 363 -17.80 -11.00 -49.33
C PRO A 363 -18.61 -11.77 -50.39
N PRO A 364 -19.58 -12.64 -50.03
CA PRO A 364 -20.23 -12.80 -48.72
C PRO A 364 -19.64 -13.90 -47.80
N SER A 365 -18.61 -14.63 -48.22
CA SER A 365 -18.01 -15.71 -47.42
C SER A 365 -17.06 -15.21 -46.33
N GLN A 366 -16.74 -13.91 -46.33
CA GLN A 366 -15.92 -13.27 -45.31
C GLN A 366 -16.56 -13.37 -43.92
N SER A 367 -15.84 -13.98 -42.98
CA SER A 367 -16.29 -14.12 -41.59
C SER A 367 -15.12 -14.03 -40.61
N PHE A 368 -15.30 -13.24 -39.56
CA PHE A 368 -14.32 -13.10 -38.46
C PHE A 368 -14.63 -14.02 -37.27
N GLY A 369 -15.71 -14.81 -37.36
CA GLY A 369 -16.19 -15.70 -36.31
C GLY A 369 -16.92 -14.97 -35.17
N PRO A 370 -17.11 -15.64 -34.03
CA PRO A 370 -17.73 -15.07 -32.84
C PRO A 370 -16.99 -13.82 -32.30
N PRO A 371 -17.65 -12.94 -31.52
CA PRO A 371 -17.07 -11.67 -31.07
C PRO A 371 -16.09 -11.84 -29.89
N PHE A 372 -15.13 -12.76 -30.02
CA PHE A 372 -14.08 -13.06 -29.05
C PHE A 372 -12.93 -13.87 -29.67
N VAL A 373 -11.76 -13.74 -29.06
CA VAL A 373 -10.54 -14.46 -29.44
C VAL A 373 -10.71 -15.96 -29.16
N PRO A 374 -10.39 -16.83 -30.13
CA PRO A 374 -10.48 -18.27 -29.91
C PRO A 374 -9.44 -18.75 -28.89
N CYS A 375 -9.74 -19.88 -28.24
CA CYS A 375 -8.82 -20.56 -27.32
C CYS A 375 -7.46 -20.85 -27.97
N SER A 376 -7.45 -21.19 -29.27
CA SER A 376 -6.25 -21.38 -30.09
C SER A 376 -5.32 -20.16 -30.13
N ALA A 377 -5.88 -18.94 -30.10
CA ALA A 377 -5.11 -17.69 -30.07
C ALA A 377 -4.87 -17.17 -28.63
N LEU A 378 -5.62 -17.65 -27.63
CA LEU A 378 -5.41 -17.30 -26.22
C LEU A 378 -4.27 -18.10 -25.59
N HIS A 379 -4.13 -19.37 -25.94
CA HIS A 379 -3.12 -20.29 -25.43
C HIS A 379 -2.59 -21.23 -26.54
N PRO A 380 -1.91 -20.67 -27.56
CA PRO A 380 -1.51 -21.44 -28.75
C PRO A 380 -0.61 -22.65 -28.47
N TRP A 381 0.13 -22.66 -27.35
CA TRP A 381 1.08 -23.71 -26.98
C TRP A 381 0.44 -24.99 -26.40
N LEU A 382 -0.85 -24.99 -26.09
CA LEU A 382 -1.56 -26.14 -25.52
C LEU A 382 -2.99 -26.22 -26.05
N ASP A 383 -3.45 -27.42 -26.36
CA ASP A 383 -4.77 -27.64 -26.95
C ASP A 383 -5.88 -27.63 -25.90
N SER A 384 -5.62 -28.14 -24.69
CA SER A 384 -6.66 -28.27 -23.68
C SER A 384 -6.70 -27.07 -22.71
N CYS A 385 -7.89 -26.46 -22.59
CA CYS A 385 -8.11 -25.33 -21.70
C CYS A 385 -7.76 -25.66 -20.24
N PRO A 386 -8.18 -26.81 -19.64
CA PRO A 386 -7.88 -27.11 -18.24
C PRO A 386 -6.39 -27.28 -17.95
N GLN A 387 -5.63 -27.92 -18.85
CA GLN A 387 -4.18 -28.07 -18.67
C GLN A 387 -3.48 -26.71 -18.71
N VAL A 388 -3.92 -25.78 -19.58
CA VAL A 388 -3.41 -24.41 -19.62
C VAL A 388 -3.62 -23.71 -18.27
N GLN A 389 -4.77 -23.90 -17.62
CA GLN A 389 -5.03 -23.25 -16.33
C GLN A 389 -4.09 -23.74 -15.24
N ILE A 390 -3.84 -25.06 -15.19
CA ILE A 390 -2.93 -25.67 -14.23
C ILE A 390 -1.48 -25.24 -14.51
N ASP A 391 -1.05 -25.31 -15.77
CA ASP A 391 0.28 -24.86 -16.20
C ASP A 391 0.54 -23.39 -15.84
N ARG A 392 -0.43 -22.51 -16.14
CA ARG A 392 -0.32 -21.08 -15.83
C ARG A 392 -0.31 -20.81 -14.33
N PHE A 393 -1.10 -21.53 -13.54
CA PHE A 393 -1.08 -21.39 -12.09
C PHE A 393 0.35 -21.57 -11.54
N PHE A 394 1.01 -22.68 -11.86
CA PHE A 394 2.37 -22.94 -11.36
C PHE A 394 3.40 -21.96 -11.92
N LYS A 395 3.29 -21.61 -13.21
CA LYS A 395 4.18 -20.64 -13.87
C LYS A 395 4.06 -19.24 -13.26
N VAL A 396 2.87 -18.80 -12.89
CA VAL A 396 2.63 -17.49 -12.25
C VAL A 396 3.11 -17.50 -10.81
N VAL A 397 2.78 -18.55 -10.04
CA VAL A 397 3.26 -18.72 -8.66
C VAL A 397 4.78 -18.66 -8.63
N ARG A 398 5.47 -19.45 -9.46
CA ARG A 398 6.94 -19.50 -9.52
C ARG A 398 7.56 -18.17 -9.93
N TRP A 399 6.94 -17.45 -10.86
CA TRP A 399 7.42 -16.13 -11.29
C TRP A 399 7.31 -15.08 -10.17
N MET A 400 6.29 -15.20 -9.32
CA MET A 400 6.00 -14.21 -8.29
C MET A 400 6.75 -14.45 -6.96
N LEU A 401 7.22 -15.68 -6.72
CA LEU A 401 8.05 -16.05 -5.56
C LEU A 401 9.20 -15.07 -5.24
N PRO A 402 10.08 -14.66 -6.18
CA PRO A 402 11.19 -13.75 -5.86
C PRO A 402 10.72 -12.36 -5.41
N ILE A 403 9.62 -11.86 -6.00
CA ILE A 403 9.10 -10.53 -5.71
C ILE A 403 8.48 -10.51 -4.29
N TYR A 404 7.60 -11.46 -3.98
CA TYR A 404 7.00 -11.55 -2.65
C TYR A 404 7.96 -12.04 -1.59
N GLY A 405 8.95 -12.85 -1.96
CA GLY A 405 10.05 -13.27 -1.09
C GLY A 405 10.82 -12.06 -0.59
N ALA A 406 11.24 -11.18 -1.50
CA ALA A 406 11.90 -9.93 -1.13
C ALA A 406 11.01 -9.05 -0.22
N LEU A 407 9.72 -8.93 -0.52
CA LEU A 407 8.78 -8.14 0.27
C LEU A 407 8.60 -8.65 1.71
N HIS A 408 8.69 -9.95 1.95
CA HIS A 408 8.57 -10.53 3.29
C HIS A 408 9.92 -10.54 4.02
N VAL A 409 11.01 -10.84 3.32
CA VAL A 409 12.34 -10.99 3.91
C VAL A 409 12.99 -9.64 4.21
N ILE A 410 12.90 -8.64 3.33
CA ILE A 410 13.60 -7.36 3.53
C ILE A 410 13.12 -6.61 4.78
N PRO A 411 11.80 -6.37 4.99
CA PRO A 411 11.35 -5.69 6.20
C PRO A 411 11.67 -6.47 7.48
N MET A 412 11.65 -7.81 7.40
CA MET A 412 12.05 -8.68 8.50
C MET A 412 13.53 -8.48 8.87
N LEU A 413 14.44 -8.46 7.88
CA LEU A 413 15.87 -8.25 8.10
C LEU A 413 16.19 -6.84 8.59
N LEU A 414 15.48 -5.81 8.10
CA LEU A 414 15.75 -4.41 8.45
C LEU A 414 15.20 -4.03 9.82
N PHE A 415 13.95 -4.39 10.13
CA PHE A 415 13.26 -3.90 11.32
C PHE A 415 13.25 -4.90 12.48
N ARG A 416 13.46 -6.20 12.22
CA ARG A 416 13.43 -7.25 13.25
C ARG A 416 14.75 -8.02 13.36
N ARG A 417 15.88 -7.37 13.05
CA ARG A 417 17.22 -7.98 13.07
C ARG A 417 17.46 -8.79 14.35
N ASN A 418 17.22 -8.21 15.52
CA ASN A 418 17.46 -8.88 16.81
C ASN A 418 16.69 -10.19 16.96
N ARG A 419 15.46 -10.29 16.45
CA ARG A 419 14.67 -11.53 16.51
C ARG A 419 15.10 -12.54 15.47
N VAL A 420 15.52 -12.09 14.28
CA VAL A 420 16.10 -12.97 13.26
C VAL A 420 17.37 -13.65 13.77
N TRP A 421 18.19 -12.95 14.56
CA TRP A 421 19.39 -13.54 15.18
C TRP A 421 19.07 -14.55 16.28
N LYS A 422 17.98 -14.34 17.04
CA LYS A 422 17.57 -15.28 18.10
C LYS A 422 16.84 -16.50 17.57
N GLU A 423 15.95 -16.34 16.59
CA GLU A 423 15.09 -17.41 16.06
C GLU A 423 15.04 -17.41 14.52
N PRO A 424 16.15 -17.73 13.84
CA PRO A 424 16.22 -17.65 12.37
C PRO A 424 15.21 -18.58 11.69
N GLY A 425 15.14 -19.86 12.11
CA GLY A 425 14.31 -20.87 11.45
C GLY A 425 12.82 -20.52 11.46
N LYS A 426 12.26 -20.16 12.63
CA LYS A 426 10.85 -19.77 12.77
C LYS A 426 10.52 -18.53 11.91
N MET A 427 11.42 -17.55 11.88
CA MET A 427 11.23 -16.32 11.12
C MET A 427 11.27 -16.55 9.61
N PHE A 428 12.22 -17.34 9.12
CA PHE A 428 12.30 -17.70 7.70
C PHE A 428 11.15 -18.60 7.25
N LEU A 429 10.72 -19.56 8.08
CA LEU A 429 9.56 -20.40 7.77
C LEU A 429 8.28 -19.57 7.65
N ARG A 430 8.06 -18.64 8.59
CA ARG A 430 6.94 -17.70 8.55
C ARG A 430 6.99 -16.80 7.30
N ALA A 431 8.17 -16.28 6.96
CA ALA A 431 8.35 -15.49 5.74
C ALA A 431 8.13 -16.33 4.48
N GLY A 432 8.56 -17.59 4.47
CA GLY A 432 8.34 -18.55 3.40
C GLY A 432 6.87 -18.87 3.20
N PHE A 433 6.12 -19.14 4.28
CA PHE A 433 4.68 -19.38 4.19
C PHE A 433 3.91 -18.15 3.72
N GLY A 434 4.27 -16.96 4.22
CA GLY A 434 3.72 -15.69 3.72
C GLY A 434 4.00 -15.48 2.23
N THR A 435 5.21 -15.80 1.77
CA THR A 435 5.61 -15.70 0.37
C THR A 435 4.85 -16.69 -0.52
N ALA A 436 4.73 -17.94 -0.09
CA ALA A 436 3.99 -18.98 -0.81
C ALA A 436 2.51 -18.61 -0.93
N ARG A 437 1.89 -18.17 0.17
CA ARG A 437 0.49 -17.72 0.21
C ARG A 437 0.23 -16.55 -0.74
N SER A 438 1.03 -15.47 -0.67
CA SER A 438 0.87 -14.31 -1.56
C SER A 438 1.11 -14.67 -3.03
N SER A 439 2.04 -15.57 -3.31
CA SER A 439 2.28 -16.06 -4.68
C SER A 439 1.11 -16.89 -5.19
N ALA A 440 0.56 -17.76 -4.34
CA ALA A 440 -0.64 -18.55 -4.63
C ALA A 440 -1.87 -17.67 -4.88
N PHE A 441 -2.07 -16.58 -4.12
CA PHE A 441 -3.15 -15.62 -4.34
C PHE A 441 -3.19 -15.12 -5.80
N LEU A 442 -2.06 -14.68 -6.35
CA LEU A 442 -2.01 -14.21 -7.73
C LEU A 442 -2.19 -15.36 -8.74
N GLY A 443 -1.63 -16.54 -8.44
CA GLY A 443 -1.86 -17.74 -9.25
C GLY A 443 -3.35 -18.10 -9.34
N VAL A 444 -4.06 -18.11 -8.20
CA VAL A 444 -5.50 -18.35 -8.13
C VAL A 444 -6.28 -17.26 -8.87
N PHE A 445 -5.86 -16.00 -8.77
CA PHE A 445 -6.46 -14.91 -9.56
C PHE A 445 -6.42 -15.21 -11.06
N VAL A 446 -5.25 -15.59 -11.58
CA VAL A 446 -5.06 -15.93 -13.00
C VAL A 446 -5.87 -17.16 -13.38
N PHE A 447 -5.84 -18.21 -12.55
CA PHE A 447 -6.60 -19.43 -12.75
C PHE A 447 -8.10 -19.15 -12.88
N ILE A 448 -8.68 -18.36 -11.96
CA ILE A 448 -10.14 -18.08 -11.96
C ILE A 448 -10.53 -17.31 -13.22
N TYR A 449 -9.86 -16.19 -13.54
CA TYR A 449 -10.33 -15.35 -14.64
C TYR A 449 -10.19 -16.07 -15.99
N GLN A 450 -9.12 -16.83 -16.20
CA GLN A 450 -8.92 -17.53 -17.47
C GLN A 450 -9.81 -18.75 -17.60
N SER A 451 -10.04 -19.49 -16.51
CA SER A 451 -11.04 -20.57 -16.49
C SER A 451 -12.41 -20.01 -16.85
N PHE A 452 -12.80 -18.88 -16.26
CA PHE A 452 -14.07 -18.23 -16.56
C PHE A 452 -14.14 -17.73 -18.01
N PHE A 453 -13.05 -17.16 -18.53
CA PHE A 453 -12.95 -16.75 -19.92
C PHE A 453 -13.14 -17.96 -20.85
N CYS A 454 -12.33 -19.00 -20.75
CA CYS A 454 -12.41 -20.18 -21.61
C CYS A 454 -13.78 -20.87 -21.48
N LEU A 455 -14.29 -21.01 -20.26
CA LEU A 455 -15.58 -21.65 -20.01
C LEU A 455 -16.72 -20.92 -20.70
N ASN A 456 -16.84 -19.60 -20.53
CA ASN A 456 -17.93 -18.82 -21.13
C ASN A 456 -17.90 -18.88 -22.66
N HIS A 457 -16.71 -18.76 -23.27
CA HIS A 457 -16.56 -18.75 -24.72
C HIS A 457 -16.78 -20.13 -25.34
N ASN A 458 -16.31 -21.20 -24.69
CA ASN A 458 -16.59 -22.57 -25.12
C ASN A 458 -18.08 -22.90 -24.95
N MET A 459 -18.68 -22.54 -23.81
CA MET A 459 -20.13 -22.70 -23.60
C MET A 459 -20.95 -21.95 -24.65
N TYR A 460 -20.55 -20.75 -25.04
CA TYR A 460 -21.22 -20.02 -26.12
C TYR A 460 -21.16 -20.78 -27.45
N ASN A 461 -19.97 -21.28 -27.83
CA ASN A 461 -19.81 -22.05 -29.06
C ASN A 461 -20.64 -23.34 -29.04
N ASP A 462 -20.58 -24.09 -27.94
CA ASP A 462 -21.30 -25.36 -27.77
C ASP A 462 -22.81 -25.16 -27.80
N LEU A 463 -23.34 -24.16 -27.08
CA LEU A 463 -24.77 -23.85 -27.06
C LEU A 463 -25.26 -23.35 -28.43
N THR A 464 -24.44 -22.57 -29.14
CA THR A 464 -24.77 -22.09 -30.49
C THR A 464 -24.79 -23.24 -31.49
N ALA A 465 -23.80 -24.14 -31.42
CA ALA A 465 -23.75 -25.34 -32.26
C ALA A 465 -24.92 -26.30 -31.97
N LEU A 466 -25.22 -26.58 -30.70
CA LEU A 466 -26.32 -27.46 -30.29
C LEU A 466 -27.70 -26.95 -30.72
N ARG A 467 -27.90 -25.62 -30.78
CA ARG A 467 -29.14 -25.03 -31.29
C ARG A 467 -29.31 -25.21 -32.80
N ALA A 468 -28.21 -25.16 -33.55
CA ALA A 468 -28.22 -25.32 -35.01
C ALA A 468 -28.50 -26.76 -35.45
N VAL A 469 -28.16 -27.75 -34.63
CA VAL A 469 -28.35 -29.17 -34.97
C VAL A 469 -29.83 -29.60 -34.77
N PRO A 470 -30.46 -30.27 -35.75
CA PRO A 470 -31.82 -30.81 -35.64
C PRO A 470 -31.90 -32.13 -34.83
N SER A 471 -31.02 -32.34 -33.84
CA SER A 471 -30.98 -33.60 -33.08
C SER A 471 -31.99 -33.63 -31.92
N PRO A 472 -32.55 -34.82 -31.57
CA PRO A 472 -33.54 -34.96 -30.50
C PRO A 472 -32.92 -35.12 -29.09
N THR A 473 -31.63 -34.84 -28.92
CA THR A 473 -30.94 -35.04 -27.64
C THR A 473 -31.49 -34.09 -26.55
N LEU A 474 -31.48 -34.56 -25.29
CA LEU A 474 -31.94 -33.77 -24.14
C LEU A 474 -31.17 -32.44 -24.03
N LEU A 475 -29.86 -32.45 -24.31
CA LEU A 475 -29.02 -31.25 -24.34
C LEU A 475 -29.43 -30.27 -25.43
N ALA A 476 -29.76 -30.73 -26.64
CA ALA A 476 -30.25 -29.87 -27.72
C ALA A 476 -31.63 -29.25 -27.38
N ARG A 477 -32.51 -30.00 -26.70
CA ARG A 477 -33.78 -29.45 -26.19
C ARG A 477 -33.54 -28.39 -25.12
N LEU A 478 -32.69 -28.64 -24.13
CA LEU A 478 -32.34 -27.66 -23.10
C LEU A 478 -31.71 -26.40 -23.69
N ALA A 479 -30.81 -26.54 -24.67
CA ALA A 479 -30.18 -25.42 -25.36
C ALA A 479 -31.21 -24.56 -26.12
N LYS A 480 -32.25 -25.16 -26.71
CA LYS A 480 -33.35 -24.46 -27.39
C LYS A 480 -34.31 -23.77 -26.41
N ILE A 481 -34.51 -24.32 -25.21
CA ILE A 481 -35.33 -23.72 -24.15
C ILE A 481 -34.66 -22.48 -23.55
N LEU A 482 -33.32 -22.46 -23.49
CA LEU A 482 -32.58 -21.34 -22.95
C LEU A 482 -32.82 -20.06 -23.80
N PRO A 483 -33.09 -18.89 -23.21
CA PRO A 483 -33.25 -17.65 -23.97
C PRO A 483 -31.96 -17.25 -24.72
N GLN A 484 -32.08 -16.72 -25.93
CA GLN A 484 -30.94 -16.22 -26.71
C GLN A 484 -30.16 -15.09 -25.99
N PRO A 485 -30.81 -14.10 -25.35
CA PRO A 485 -30.09 -13.04 -24.62
C PRO A 485 -29.21 -13.55 -23.49
N LEU A 486 -29.52 -14.72 -22.91
CA LEU A 486 -28.73 -15.32 -21.83
C LEU A 486 -27.45 -15.97 -22.38
N VAL A 487 -27.51 -16.55 -23.59
CA VAL A 487 -26.33 -17.08 -24.28
C VAL A 487 -25.44 -15.92 -24.73
N ASP A 488 -26.03 -14.86 -25.29
CA ASP A 488 -25.30 -13.66 -25.68
C ASP A 488 -24.68 -12.95 -24.46
N ALA A 489 -25.28 -13.07 -23.27
CA ALA A 489 -24.74 -12.51 -22.04
C ALA A 489 -23.41 -13.17 -21.60
N LEU A 490 -23.11 -14.42 -22.01
CA LEU A 490 -21.84 -15.09 -21.71
C LEU A 490 -20.65 -14.35 -22.35
N VAL A 491 -20.87 -13.79 -23.54
CA VAL A 491 -19.86 -13.09 -24.33
C VAL A 491 -20.05 -11.56 -24.29
N GLY A 492 -21.20 -11.11 -23.77
CA GLY A 492 -21.52 -9.71 -23.67
C GLY A 492 -20.50 -8.92 -22.85
N ARG A 493 -20.41 -7.61 -23.10
CA ARG A 493 -19.44 -6.72 -22.42
C ARG A 493 -19.48 -6.78 -20.88
N LYS A 494 -20.61 -7.17 -20.29
CA LYS A 494 -20.79 -7.31 -18.84
C LYS A 494 -20.10 -8.56 -18.28
N SER A 495 -19.87 -9.60 -19.09
CA SER A 495 -19.21 -10.83 -18.64
C SER A 495 -17.77 -10.57 -18.20
N TYR A 496 -17.05 -9.65 -18.85
CA TYR A 496 -15.70 -9.24 -18.43
C TYR A 496 -15.65 -8.58 -17.06
N TYR A 497 -16.74 -7.89 -16.67
CA TYR A 497 -16.86 -7.32 -15.33
C TYR A 497 -17.14 -8.41 -14.29
N ALA A 498 -18.06 -9.34 -14.59
CA ALA A 498 -18.35 -10.49 -13.74
C ALA A 498 -17.12 -11.38 -13.53
N MET A 499 -16.34 -11.61 -14.60
CA MET A 499 -15.07 -12.32 -14.57
C MET A 499 -14.09 -11.69 -13.56
N GLY A 500 -13.94 -10.37 -13.59
CA GLY A 500 -13.04 -9.68 -12.65
C GLY A 500 -13.53 -9.74 -11.20
N ILE A 501 -14.85 -9.72 -10.97
CA ILE A 501 -15.43 -9.93 -9.63
C ILE A 501 -15.08 -11.33 -9.13
N LEU A 502 -15.31 -12.36 -9.95
CA LEU A 502 -15.02 -13.74 -9.56
C LEU A 502 -13.52 -13.95 -9.32
N ALA A 503 -12.66 -13.40 -10.18
CA ALA A 503 -11.21 -13.42 -9.97
C ALA A 503 -10.80 -12.73 -8.66
N GLY A 504 -11.54 -11.71 -8.24
CA GLY A 504 -11.40 -11.03 -6.96
C GLY A 504 -11.52 -11.93 -5.73
N LEU A 505 -12.27 -13.03 -5.83
CA LEU A 505 -12.43 -14.01 -4.74
C LEU A 505 -11.11 -14.72 -4.38
N SER A 506 -10.11 -14.69 -5.27
CA SER A 506 -8.75 -15.14 -4.96
C SER A 506 -8.19 -14.51 -3.69
N LEU A 507 -8.64 -13.29 -3.31
CA LEU A 507 -8.20 -12.60 -2.10
C LEU A 507 -8.42 -13.41 -0.81
N PHE A 508 -9.34 -14.40 -0.81
CA PHE A 508 -9.50 -15.32 0.32
C PHE A 508 -8.25 -16.17 0.60
N VAL A 509 -7.39 -16.38 -0.39
CA VAL A 509 -6.11 -17.08 -0.21
C VAL A 509 -5.15 -16.25 0.65
N GLU A 510 -5.25 -14.92 0.61
CA GLU A 510 -4.33 -14.02 1.29
C GLU A 510 -4.66 -13.87 2.79
N ASP A 511 -3.65 -13.48 3.57
CA ASP A 511 -3.80 -13.19 5.00
C ASP A 511 -4.77 -12.04 5.26
N LYS A 512 -5.68 -12.20 6.24
CA LYS A 512 -6.68 -11.19 6.62
C LYS A 512 -6.08 -9.79 6.84
N ARG A 513 -4.86 -9.69 7.39
CA ARG A 513 -4.19 -8.39 7.62
C ARG A 513 -3.74 -7.72 6.32
N ARG A 514 -3.39 -8.49 5.29
CA ARG A 514 -2.93 -7.99 3.99
C ARG A 514 -4.09 -7.67 3.02
N ARG A 515 -5.25 -8.30 3.20
CA ARG A 515 -6.42 -8.10 2.30
C ARG A 515 -6.85 -6.64 2.20
N GLU A 516 -6.93 -5.94 3.33
CA GLU A 516 -7.28 -4.52 3.37
C GLU A 516 -6.25 -3.67 2.62
N GLU A 517 -4.95 -3.95 2.80
CA GLU A 517 -3.89 -3.23 2.10
C GLU A 517 -3.95 -3.43 0.58
N LEU A 518 -4.20 -4.66 0.13
CA LEU A 518 -4.37 -5.00 -1.29
C LEU A 518 -5.63 -4.35 -1.89
N ALA A 519 -6.75 -4.41 -1.17
CA ALA A 519 -7.98 -3.72 -1.56
C ALA A 519 -7.74 -2.22 -1.73
N MET A 520 -7.06 -1.59 -0.78
CA MET A 520 -6.72 -0.17 -0.84
C MET A 520 -5.65 0.17 -1.91
N TYR A 521 -4.81 -0.79 -2.30
CA TYR A 521 -3.86 -0.62 -3.40
C TYR A 521 -4.56 -0.58 -4.76
N VAL A 522 -5.54 -1.47 -4.96
CA VAL A 522 -6.25 -1.63 -6.23
C VAL A 522 -7.40 -0.62 -6.38
N LEU A 523 -8.01 -0.19 -5.28
CA LEU A 523 -9.15 0.73 -5.26
C LEU A 523 -8.93 2.03 -6.06
N PRO A 524 -7.83 2.78 -5.90
CA PRO A 524 -7.55 3.96 -6.72
C PRO A 524 -7.59 3.67 -8.22
N LYS A 525 -7.06 2.52 -8.66
CA LYS A 525 -6.99 2.12 -10.07
C LYS A 525 -8.36 1.72 -10.61
N GLY A 526 -9.13 0.98 -9.82
CA GLY A 526 -10.52 0.65 -10.15
C GLY A 526 -11.38 1.91 -10.27
N MET A 527 -11.28 2.82 -9.31
CA MET A 527 -12.03 4.08 -9.31
C MET A 527 -11.65 5.02 -10.46
N GLU A 528 -10.35 5.19 -10.73
CA GLU A 528 -9.87 5.98 -11.86
C GLU A 528 -10.41 5.43 -13.19
N SER A 529 -10.31 4.11 -13.37
CA SER A 529 -10.85 3.45 -14.56
C SER A 529 -12.36 3.60 -14.68
N ALA A 530 -13.11 3.43 -13.58
CA ALA A 530 -14.57 3.62 -13.56
C ALA A 530 -14.94 5.06 -13.94
N TRP A 531 -14.24 6.04 -13.37
CA TRP A 531 -14.45 7.46 -13.65
C TRP A 531 -14.19 7.80 -15.11
N LEU A 532 -13.05 7.37 -15.66
CA LEU A 532 -12.70 7.60 -17.06
C LEU A 532 -13.68 6.90 -18.02
N THR A 533 -14.12 5.68 -17.68
CA THR A 533 -15.15 4.95 -18.44
C THR A 533 -16.49 5.69 -18.42
N ALA A 534 -16.91 6.18 -17.25
CA ALA A 534 -18.16 6.93 -17.08
C ALA A 534 -18.14 8.26 -17.86
N ARG A 535 -16.99 8.97 -17.86
CA ARG A 535 -16.79 10.15 -18.71
C ARG A 535 -16.87 9.82 -20.19
N GLY A 536 -16.25 8.71 -20.63
CA GLY A 536 -16.31 8.26 -22.02
C GLY A 536 -17.73 7.90 -22.48
N ARG A 537 -18.62 7.53 -21.56
CA ARG A 537 -20.06 7.29 -21.82
C ARG A 537 -20.93 8.54 -21.69
N GLY A 538 -20.37 9.69 -21.32
CA GLY A 538 -21.14 10.92 -21.09
C GLY A 538 -21.93 10.96 -19.78
N TRP A 539 -21.73 10.00 -18.87
CA TRP A 539 -22.44 9.97 -17.57
C TRP A 539 -21.94 11.03 -16.58
N VAL A 540 -20.75 11.56 -16.82
CA VAL A 540 -20.07 12.52 -15.95
C VAL A 540 -19.60 13.70 -16.77
N GLY A 541 -19.90 14.91 -16.31
CA GLY A 541 -19.47 16.15 -16.95
C GLY A 541 -17.94 16.29 -17.05
N LYS A 542 -17.47 17.07 -18.03
CA LYS A 542 -16.04 17.38 -18.17
C LYS A 542 -15.63 18.30 -17.01
N THR A 543 -14.98 17.77 -15.98
CA THR A 543 -14.45 18.54 -14.83
C THR A 543 -13.27 19.48 -15.17
N GLY A 544 -13.04 19.73 -16.46
CA GLY A 544 -11.99 20.61 -16.96
C GLY A 544 -10.62 20.29 -16.40
N GLN A 545 -9.82 21.33 -16.21
CA GLN A 545 -8.46 21.22 -15.66
C GLN A 545 -8.42 21.17 -14.11
N TRP A 546 -9.59 21.23 -13.46
CA TRP A 546 -9.71 21.40 -12.00
C TRP A 546 -10.16 20.13 -11.27
N GLY A 547 -10.45 19.04 -11.99
CA GLY A 547 -10.93 17.79 -11.39
C GLY A 547 -9.99 17.21 -10.33
N GLU A 548 -8.67 17.26 -10.57
CA GLU A 548 -7.64 16.83 -9.62
C GLU A 548 -7.60 17.70 -8.34
N VAL A 549 -7.86 19.00 -8.48
CA VAL A 549 -7.87 19.97 -7.39
C VAL A 549 -9.10 19.76 -6.52
N LEU A 550 -10.28 19.63 -7.15
CA LEU A 550 -11.53 19.35 -6.46
C LEU A 550 -11.47 18.01 -5.72
N LEU A 551 -10.95 16.96 -6.36
CA LEU A 551 -10.79 15.65 -5.73
C LEU A 551 -9.87 15.76 -4.51
N THR A 552 -8.76 16.49 -4.61
CA THR A 552 -7.84 16.70 -3.48
C THR A 552 -8.49 17.49 -2.36
N ALA A 553 -9.25 18.55 -2.68
CA ALA A 553 -9.99 19.32 -1.68
C ALA A 553 -10.97 18.43 -0.91
N VAL A 554 -11.82 17.67 -1.60
CA VAL A 554 -12.78 16.74 -0.96
C VAL A 554 -12.05 15.70 -0.11
N SER A 555 -10.95 15.15 -0.64
CA SER A 555 -10.11 14.16 0.03
C SER A 555 -9.54 14.68 1.34
N MET A 556 -8.92 15.85 1.33
CA MET A 556 -8.33 16.45 2.52
C MET A 556 -9.38 16.91 3.52
N GLY A 557 -10.57 17.33 3.06
CA GLY A 557 -11.73 17.54 3.93
C GLY A 557 -12.11 16.29 4.72
N MET A 558 -12.22 15.14 4.05
CA MET A 558 -12.52 13.86 4.72
C MET A 558 -11.40 13.46 5.68
N VAL A 559 -10.14 13.45 5.21
CA VAL A 559 -8.99 13.04 6.03
C VAL A 559 -8.85 13.93 7.27
N MET A 560 -8.95 15.25 7.12
CA MET A 560 -8.81 16.18 8.24
C MET A 560 -9.98 16.12 9.22
N SER A 561 -11.20 15.88 8.73
CA SER A 561 -12.37 15.65 9.58
C SER A 561 -12.15 14.46 10.52
N ILE A 562 -11.68 13.33 9.99
CA ILE A 562 -11.42 12.13 10.79
C ILE A 562 -10.18 12.36 11.67
N TYR A 563 -9.14 12.98 11.14
CA TYR A 563 -7.92 13.27 11.89
C TYR A 563 -8.20 14.07 13.16
N GLN A 564 -9.09 15.07 13.10
CA GLN A 564 -9.44 15.88 14.27
C GLN A 564 -10.42 15.20 15.21
N ASN A 565 -11.50 14.63 14.67
CA ASN A 565 -12.61 14.17 15.50
C ASN A 565 -12.46 12.72 15.96
N ASP A 566 -12.01 11.83 15.07
CA ASP A 566 -12.10 10.38 15.24
C ASP A 566 -10.80 9.69 14.71
N PRO A 567 -9.60 10.08 15.19
CA PRO A 567 -8.30 9.69 14.60
C PRO A 567 -8.00 8.19 14.61
N GLN A 568 -8.68 7.44 15.48
CA GLN A 568 -8.58 5.98 15.58
C GLN A 568 -9.08 5.26 14.32
N HIS A 569 -9.91 5.92 13.50
CA HIS A 569 -10.43 5.34 12.25
C HIS A 569 -9.49 5.56 11.04
N LEU A 570 -8.41 6.34 11.20
CA LEU A 570 -7.35 6.46 10.19
C LEU A 570 -6.30 5.35 10.36
N SER A 571 -5.72 4.91 9.24
CA SER A 571 -4.57 4.01 9.24
C SER A 571 -3.43 4.56 10.12
N GLY A 572 -2.78 3.69 10.90
CA GLY A 572 -1.72 4.07 11.82
C GLY A 572 -0.55 4.80 11.15
N LEU A 573 -0.24 4.48 9.89
CA LEU A 573 0.77 5.21 9.11
C LEU A 573 0.32 6.63 8.79
N VAL A 574 -0.90 6.80 8.26
CA VAL A 574 -1.48 8.11 7.92
C VAL A 574 -1.58 8.98 9.16
N ARG A 575 -2.05 8.41 10.28
CA ARG A 575 -2.13 9.09 11.58
C ARG A 575 -0.76 9.59 12.05
N ARG A 576 0.29 8.76 11.93
CA ARG A 576 1.67 9.13 12.30
C ARG A 576 2.22 10.24 11.41
N ILE A 577 2.01 10.14 10.09
CA ILE A 577 2.44 11.16 9.13
C ILE A 577 1.74 12.50 9.43
N LEU A 578 0.41 12.49 9.59
CA LEU A 578 -0.35 13.70 9.91
C LEU A 578 0.05 14.28 11.26
N TYR A 579 0.32 13.46 12.27
CA TYR A 579 0.88 13.94 13.53
C TYR A 579 2.22 14.65 13.35
N GLN A 580 3.09 14.08 12.51
CA GLN A 580 4.41 14.66 12.28
C GLN A 580 4.35 16.00 11.55
N PHE A 581 3.49 16.13 10.54
CA PHE A 581 3.37 17.36 9.73
C PHE A 581 2.39 18.39 10.31
N VAL A 582 1.26 17.97 10.86
CA VAL A 582 0.22 18.87 11.35
C VAL A 582 0.36 19.06 12.86
N GLY A 583 0.58 17.99 13.60
CA GLY A 583 0.63 18.01 15.06
C GLY A 583 -0.76 18.18 15.71
N PRO A 584 -0.79 18.24 17.04
CA PRO A 584 -2.02 18.49 17.80
C PRO A 584 -2.53 19.89 17.52
N ASN A 585 -3.86 20.06 17.41
CA ASN A 585 -4.54 21.35 17.35
C ASN A 585 -5.86 21.26 18.12
#